data_AF-A0A7X6CUV0-F1
#
_entry.id   AF-A0A7X6CUV0-F1
#
_cell.length_a   1.000
_cell.length_b   1.000
_cell.length_c   1.000
_cell.angle_alpha   90.00
_cell.angle_beta   90.00
_cell.angle_gamma   90.00
#
_symmetry.space_group_name_H-M   'P 1'
#
loop_
_entity.id
_entity.type
_entity.pdbx_description
1 polymer ?
#
loop_
_entity_poly.entity_id
_entity_poly.type
_entity_poly.pdbx_seq_one_letter_code
_entity_poly.pdbx_strand_id
1 'polypeptide(L)'
;MTLQTFLDDLPPLQLPADLRQYWEQKAVRAEQLADLQQQSAGAVGEALENIEAFYQQRAATLQAYLTWRQSAEWQRSPAGRLQQAWRDYLQSSGYYTVFIPALRSLSPAYEHYCQKLQATNQAFLSAHPEFSALGTG
;
A
#
# COMPACT_ATOMS: atom_id res chain seq x y z
N MET A 1 4.67 -23.75 6.02
CA MET A 1 4.46 -22.64 6.98
C MET A 1 2.98 -22.28 6.93
N THR A 2 2.27 -22.34 8.06
CA THR A 2 0.85 -21.95 8.13
C THR A 2 0.73 -20.47 8.47
N LEU A 3 -0.45 -19.86 8.29
CA LEU A 3 -0.71 -18.46 8.66
C LEU A 3 -0.40 -18.20 10.14
N GLN A 4 -0.73 -19.17 11.01
CA GLN A 4 -0.45 -19.09 12.44
C GLN A 4 1.06 -19.04 12.71
N THR A 5 1.83 -19.98 12.17
CA THR A 5 3.29 -20.00 12.35
C THR A 5 3.95 -18.74 11.80
N PHE A 6 3.43 -18.16 10.70
CA PHE A 6 3.91 -16.87 10.21
C PHE A 6 3.73 -15.74 11.22
N LEU A 7 2.57 -15.67 11.87
CA LEU A 7 2.29 -14.64 12.86
C LEU A 7 3.10 -14.83 14.13
N ASP A 8 3.32 -16.08 14.54
CA ASP A 8 4.14 -16.42 15.73
C ASP A 8 5.62 -16.07 15.52
N ASP A 9 6.14 -16.26 14.31
CA ASP A 9 7.56 -16.03 13.96
C ASP A 9 7.84 -14.64 13.38
N LEU A 10 6.85 -13.73 13.34
CA LEU A 10 6.98 -12.45 12.68
C LEU A 10 8.05 -11.58 13.39
N PRO A 11 9.15 -11.21 12.73
CA PRO A 11 10.19 -10.40 13.36
C PRO A 11 9.64 -9.02 13.71
N PRO A 12 10.07 -8.36 14.79
CA PRO A 12 9.62 -7.01 15.11
C PRO A 12 10.14 -6.01 14.07
N LEU A 13 9.32 -5.02 13.71
CA LEU A 13 9.78 -3.89 12.89
C LEU A 13 10.79 -3.05 13.68
N GLN A 14 12.02 -2.96 13.18
CA GLN A 14 13.06 -2.13 13.76
C GLN A 14 13.12 -0.78 13.03
N LEU A 15 12.64 0.28 13.69
CA LEU A 15 12.72 1.65 13.20
C LEU A 15 13.83 2.45 13.90
N PRO A 16 14.49 3.40 13.24
CA PRO A 16 15.25 4.47 13.89
C PRO A 16 14.39 5.27 14.89
N ALA A 17 15.03 5.84 15.92
CA ALA A 17 14.32 6.55 17.00
C ALA A 17 13.49 7.75 16.49
N ASP A 18 14.02 8.50 15.54
CA ASP A 18 13.33 9.62 14.90
C ASP A 18 12.07 9.17 14.14
N LEU A 19 12.12 8.04 13.45
CA LEU A 19 10.96 7.49 12.74
C LEU A 19 9.90 6.90 13.67
N ARG A 20 10.31 6.27 14.79
CA ARG A 20 9.37 5.84 15.84
C ARG A 20 8.62 7.03 16.42
N GLN A 21 9.36 8.06 16.83
CA GLN A 21 8.75 9.27 17.39
C GLN A 21 7.82 9.95 16.36
N TYR A 22 8.23 10.03 15.10
CA TYR A 22 7.38 10.57 14.03
C TYR A 22 6.07 9.77 13.87
N TRP A 23 6.14 8.44 13.90
CA TRP A 23 4.96 7.57 13.84
C TRP A 23 4.03 7.78 15.03
N GLU A 24 4.56 7.79 16.26
CA GLU A 24 3.79 7.98 17.48
C GLU A 24 3.08 9.35 17.52
N GLN A 25 3.74 10.40 17.04
CA GLN A 25 3.15 11.74 16.93
C GLN A 25 2.05 11.82 15.86
N LYS A 26 2.16 11.03 14.80
CA LYS A 26 1.22 10.99 13.68
C LYS A 26 0.14 9.92 13.84
N ALA A 27 0.20 9.10 14.89
CA ALA A 27 -0.83 8.13 15.20
C ALA A 27 -2.18 8.86 15.32
N VAL A 28 -3.00 8.68 14.29
CA VAL A 28 -4.26 9.39 14.09
C VAL A 28 -5.28 8.94 15.15
N ARG A 29 -6.09 9.86 15.67
CA ARG A 29 -7.20 9.50 16.57
C ARG A 29 -8.19 8.59 15.84
N ALA A 30 -8.75 7.60 16.53
CA ALA A 30 -9.58 6.54 15.91
C ALA A 30 -10.72 7.07 15.00
N GLU A 31 -11.32 8.21 15.34
CA GLU A 31 -12.41 8.84 14.56
C GLU A 31 -11.93 9.33 13.18
N GLN A 32 -10.78 10.01 13.13
CA GLN A 32 -10.17 10.49 11.88
C GLN A 32 -9.68 9.32 11.02
N LEU A 33 -9.37 8.18 11.63
CA LEU A 33 -8.97 6.97 10.89
C LEU A 33 -10.16 6.36 10.14
N ALA A 34 -11.36 6.37 10.71
CA ALA A 34 -12.56 5.80 10.08
C ALA A 34 -12.95 6.57 8.80
N ASP A 35 -12.93 7.90 8.86
CA ASP A 35 -13.24 8.75 7.69
C ASP A 35 -12.23 8.53 6.56
N LEU A 36 -10.94 8.47 6.89
CA LEU A 36 -9.88 8.20 5.92
C LEU A 36 -10.02 6.80 5.32
N GLN A 37 -10.36 5.80 6.14
CA GLN A 37 -10.62 4.44 5.68
C GLN A 37 -11.78 4.39 4.70
N GLN A 38 -12.91 5.03 5.01
CA GLN A 38 -14.08 5.05 4.14
C GLN A 38 -13.78 5.74 2.80
N GLN A 39 -13.10 6.90 2.83
CA GLN A 39 -12.70 7.60 1.61
C GLN A 39 -11.76 6.75 0.75
N SER A 40 -10.79 6.07 1.38
CA SER A 40 -9.86 5.18 0.68
C SER A 40 -10.57 3.98 0.06
N ALA A 41 -11.53 3.37 0.77
CA ALA A 41 -12.31 2.24 0.28
C ALA A 41 -13.18 2.65 -0.92
N GLY A 42 -13.79 3.83 -0.87
CA GLY A 42 -14.56 4.39 -1.98
C GLY A 42 -13.71 4.57 -3.24
N ALA A 43 -12.52 5.18 -3.10
CA ALA A 43 -11.60 5.37 -4.23
C ALA A 43 -11.12 4.05 -4.84
N VAL A 44 -10.86 3.02 -4.02
CA VAL A 44 -10.54 1.67 -4.50
C VAL A 44 -11.72 1.06 -5.24
N GLY A 45 -12.94 1.25 -4.73
CA GLY A 45 -14.18 0.82 -5.41
C GLY A 45 -14.31 1.42 -6.81
N GLU A 46 -14.18 2.74 -6.93
CA GLU A 46 -14.22 3.45 -8.23
C GLU A 46 -13.15 2.92 -9.20
N ALA A 47 -11.93 2.71 -8.72
CA ALA A 47 -10.83 2.18 -9.54
C ALA A 47 -11.08 0.73 -10.00
N LEU A 48 -11.69 -0.10 -9.14
CA LEU A 48 -12.05 -1.48 -9.47
C LEU A 48 -13.22 -1.56 -10.47
N GLU A 49 -14.13 -0.58 -10.46
CA GLU A 49 -15.23 -0.48 -11.42
C GLU A 49 -14.74 -0.04 -12.80
N ASN A 50 -13.95 1.04 -12.86
CA ASN A 50 -13.39 1.54 -14.11
C ASN A 50 -12.10 2.36 -13.88
N ILE A 51 -10.97 1.68 -14.01
CA ILE A 51 -9.64 2.27 -13.78
C ILE A 51 -9.29 3.40 -14.75
N GLU A 52 -9.76 3.33 -15.99
CA GLU A 52 -9.53 4.37 -16.99
C GLU A 52 -10.29 5.64 -16.62
N ALA A 53 -11.59 5.51 -16.32
CA ALA A 53 -12.40 6.65 -15.88
C ALA A 53 -11.86 7.25 -14.57
N PHE A 54 -11.46 6.40 -13.62
CA PHE A 54 -10.83 6.83 -12.37
C PHE A 54 -9.58 7.68 -12.62
N TYR A 55 -8.70 7.23 -13.53
CA TYR A 55 -7.51 7.98 -13.89
C TYR A 55 -7.86 9.30 -14.60
N GLN A 56 -8.71 9.28 -15.63
CA GLN A 56 -9.05 10.48 -16.42
C GLN A 56 -9.64 11.59 -15.54
N GLN A 57 -10.48 11.24 -14.57
CA GLN A 57 -11.07 12.20 -13.63
C GLN A 57 -10.04 12.79 -12.65
N ARG A 58 -8.91 12.11 -12.43
CA ARG A 58 -7.92 12.44 -11.40
C ARG A 58 -6.50 12.65 -11.94
N ALA A 59 -6.32 12.69 -13.25
CA ALA A 59 -5.02 12.61 -13.91
C ALA A 59 -4.06 13.70 -13.43
N ALA A 60 -4.52 14.96 -13.37
CA ALA A 60 -3.70 16.08 -12.90
C ALA A 60 -3.20 15.87 -11.46
N THR A 61 -4.08 15.42 -10.57
CA THR A 61 -3.75 15.14 -9.17
C THR A 61 -2.78 13.97 -9.04
N LEU A 62 -3.00 12.89 -9.80
CA LEU A 62 -2.13 11.71 -9.77
C LEU A 62 -0.73 12.01 -10.31
N GLN A 63 -0.62 12.83 -11.37
CA GLN A 63 0.67 13.24 -11.93
C GLN A 63 1.44 14.18 -11.00
N ALA A 64 0.76 15.14 -10.37
CA ALA A 64 1.36 15.99 -9.35
C ALA A 64 1.84 15.16 -8.15
N TYR A 65 1.04 14.20 -7.72
CA TYR A 65 1.41 13.26 -6.66
C TYR A 65 2.63 12.43 -7.05
N LEU A 66 2.66 11.83 -8.25
CA LEU A 66 3.82 11.07 -8.75
C LEU A 66 5.10 11.89 -8.72
N THR A 67 5.05 13.12 -9.23
CA THR A 67 6.19 14.05 -9.24
C THR A 67 6.70 14.33 -7.83
N TRP A 68 5.79 14.68 -6.91
CA TRP A 68 6.14 14.96 -5.53
C TRP A 68 6.73 13.73 -4.83
N ARG A 69 6.15 12.54 -5.06
CA ARG A 69 6.61 11.26 -4.51
C ARG A 69 8.00 10.85 -4.98
N GLN A 70 8.44 11.32 -6.14
CA GLN A 70 9.79 11.06 -6.65
C GLN A 70 10.80 12.13 -6.24
N SER A 71 10.35 13.23 -5.62
CA SER A 71 11.24 14.32 -5.19
C SER A 71 12.17 13.89 -4.06
N ALA A 72 13.37 14.50 -4.03
CA ALA A 72 14.32 14.32 -2.94
C ALA A 72 13.74 14.81 -1.59
N GLU A 73 12.86 15.81 -1.62
CA GLU A 73 12.16 16.32 -0.44
C GLU A 73 11.31 15.21 0.20
N TRP A 74 10.47 14.54 -0.59
CA TRP A 74 9.67 13.41 -0.11
C TRP A 74 10.56 12.26 0.38
N GLN A 75 11.53 11.83 -0.42
CA GLN A 75 12.38 10.67 -0.09
C GLN A 75 13.19 10.88 1.20
N ARG A 76 13.61 12.12 1.49
CA ARG A 76 14.34 12.47 2.71
C ARG A 76 13.42 12.80 3.89
N SER A 77 12.13 13.02 3.64
CA SER A 77 11.16 13.29 4.70
C SER A 77 11.02 12.09 5.65
N PRO A 78 10.63 12.31 6.91
CA PRO A 78 10.30 11.23 7.83
C PRO A 78 9.22 10.27 7.29
N ALA A 79 8.22 10.81 6.59
CA ALA A 79 7.15 10.00 6.00
C ALA A 79 7.67 9.08 4.87
N GLY A 80 8.51 9.60 3.96
CA GLY A 80 9.12 8.83 2.89
C GLY A 80 10.06 7.75 3.43
N ARG A 81 10.93 8.10 4.39
CA ARG A 81 11.83 7.15 5.07
C ARG A 81 11.06 6.06 5.83
N LEU A 82 9.98 6.44 6.52
CA LEU A 82 9.13 5.49 7.24
C LEU A 82 8.41 4.54 6.27
N GLN A 83 7.88 5.05 5.16
CA GLN A 83 7.29 4.20 4.14
C GLN A 83 8.30 3.21 3.56
N GLN A 84 9.54 3.65 3.30
CA GLN A 84 10.59 2.75 2.79
C GLN A 84 10.89 1.64 3.81
N ALA A 85 11.05 1.99 5.09
CA ALA A 85 11.28 1.00 6.15
C ALA A 85 10.14 -0.04 6.24
N TRP A 86 8.89 0.38 6.09
CA TRP A 86 7.74 -0.53 6.03
C TRP A 86 7.79 -1.45 4.81
N ARG A 87 8.11 -0.92 3.63
CA ARG A 87 8.24 -1.73 2.40
C ARG A 87 9.31 -2.81 2.56
N ASP A 88 10.49 -2.44 3.04
CA ASP A 88 11.62 -3.35 3.23
C ASP A 88 11.26 -4.44 4.25
N TYR A 89 10.56 -4.07 5.32
CA TYR A 89 10.07 -5.02 6.30
C TYR A 89 9.03 -6.00 5.74
N LEU A 90 8.02 -5.52 5.00
CA LEU A 90 7.02 -6.41 4.39
C LEU A 90 7.65 -7.35 3.35
N GLN A 91 8.60 -6.86 2.57
CA GLN A 91 9.32 -7.65 1.58
C GLN A 91 10.20 -8.73 2.23
N SER A 92 10.91 -8.39 3.31
CA SER A 92 11.83 -9.31 3.99
C SER A 92 11.14 -10.29 4.94
N SER A 93 9.98 -9.94 5.50
CA SER A 93 9.25 -10.75 6.48
C SER A 93 8.53 -11.97 5.91
N GLY A 94 8.43 -12.08 4.58
CA GLY A 94 7.60 -13.10 3.94
C GLY A 94 6.12 -12.72 3.83
N TYR A 95 5.76 -11.45 4.06
CA TYR A 95 4.38 -10.99 3.95
C TYR A 95 3.75 -11.33 2.58
N TYR A 96 4.47 -11.02 1.49
CA TYR A 96 3.97 -11.27 0.14
C TYR A 96 4.08 -12.74 -0.31
N THR A 97 5.04 -13.49 0.23
CA THR A 97 5.37 -14.86 -0.23
C THR A 97 4.76 -15.95 0.64
N VAL A 98 4.38 -15.64 1.89
CA VAL A 98 3.80 -16.59 2.84
C VAL A 98 2.42 -16.11 3.32
N PHE A 99 2.34 -14.92 3.90
CA PHE A 99 1.11 -14.44 4.55
C PHE A 99 -0.04 -14.25 3.56
N ILE A 100 0.17 -13.45 2.50
CA ILE A 100 -0.86 -13.17 1.50
C ILE A 100 -1.34 -14.46 0.80
N PRO A 101 -0.46 -15.37 0.31
CA PRO A 101 -0.90 -16.65 -0.27
C PRO A 101 -1.68 -17.55 0.70
N ALA A 102 -1.28 -17.60 1.98
CA ALA A 102 -2.02 -18.35 2.99
C ALA A 102 -3.42 -17.76 3.21
N LEU A 103 -3.53 -16.44 3.32
CA LEU A 103 -4.80 -15.74 3.51
C LEU A 103 -5.76 -15.93 2.30
N ARG A 104 -5.21 -15.84 1.10
CA ARG A 104 -5.89 -16.14 -0.18
C ARG A 104 -6.44 -17.57 -0.22
N SER A 105 -5.67 -18.55 0.23
CA SER A 105 -6.08 -19.96 0.26
C SER A 105 -7.19 -20.24 1.28
N LEU A 106 -7.25 -19.47 2.36
CA LEU A 106 -8.24 -19.64 3.43
C LEU A 106 -9.60 -18.98 3.12
N SER A 107 -9.66 -18.04 2.19
CA SER A 107 -10.87 -17.27 1.90
C SER A 107 -11.08 -17.08 0.39
N PRO A 108 -12.03 -17.80 -0.23
CA PRO A 108 -12.38 -17.61 -1.65
C PRO A 108 -12.80 -16.18 -1.99
N ALA A 109 -13.48 -15.50 -1.06
CA ALA A 109 -13.88 -14.11 -1.24
C ALA A 109 -12.65 -13.17 -1.28
N TYR A 110 -11.65 -13.43 -0.43
CA TYR A 110 -10.41 -12.66 -0.42
C TYR A 110 -9.55 -12.94 -1.66
N GLU A 111 -9.47 -14.19 -2.10
CA GLU A 111 -8.81 -14.56 -3.35
C GLU A 111 -9.39 -13.79 -4.54
N HIS A 112 -10.72 -13.81 -4.69
CA HIS A 112 -11.41 -13.09 -5.74
C HIS A 112 -11.17 -11.57 -5.68
N TYR A 113 -11.12 -11.00 -4.47
CA TYR A 113 -10.76 -9.59 -4.28
C TYR A 113 -9.32 -9.30 -4.72
N CYS A 114 -8.34 -10.13 -4.33
CA CYS A 114 -6.95 -9.99 -4.75
C CYS A 114 -6.79 -10.09 -6.27
N GLN A 115 -7.49 -11.01 -6.93
CA GLN A 115 -7.47 -11.15 -8.39
C GLN A 115 -7.96 -9.89 -9.09
N LYS A 116 -9.07 -9.31 -8.61
CA LYS A 116 -9.58 -8.02 -9.12
C LYS A 116 -8.56 -6.91 -8.97
N LEU A 117 -7.99 -6.74 -7.78
CA LEU A 117 -6.95 -5.74 -7.54
C LEU A 117 -5.75 -5.91 -8.47
N GLN A 118 -5.27 -7.16 -8.66
CA GLN A 118 -4.14 -7.45 -9.52
C GLN A 118 -4.43 -7.13 -10.99
N ALA A 119 -5.60 -7.53 -11.50
CA ALA A 119 -6.01 -7.24 -12.86
C ALA A 119 -6.17 -5.73 -13.11
N THR A 120 -6.80 -5.02 -12.17
CA THR A 120 -6.95 -3.56 -12.22
C THR A 120 -5.60 -2.85 -12.18
N ASN A 121 -4.69 -3.27 -11.29
CA ASN A 121 -3.34 -2.70 -11.20
C ASN A 121 -2.51 -2.98 -12.47
N GLN A 122 -2.62 -4.19 -13.04
CA GLN A 122 -1.95 -4.53 -14.29
C GLN A 122 -2.46 -3.66 -15.45
N ALA A 123 -3.76 -3.46 -15.56
CA ALA A 123 -4.36 -2.58 -16.57
C ALA A 123 -3.86 -1.13 -16.39
N PHE A 124 -3.86 -0.62 -15.15
CA PHE A 124 -3.36 0.71 -14.81
C PHE A 124 -1.90 0.90 -15.23
N LEU A 125 -1.01 0.01 -14.80
CA LEU A 125 0.42 0.11 -15.08
C LEU A 125 0.78 -0.11 -16.55
N SER A 126 -0.06 -0.86 -17.28
CA SER A 126 0.12 -1.03 -18.73
C SER A 126 -0.19 0.27 -19.48
N ALA A 127 -1.20 1.03 -19.04
CA ALA A 127 -1.57 2.31 -19.61
C ALA A 127 -0.68 3.48 -19.10
N HIS A 128 -0.22 3.39 -17.86
CA HIS A 128 0.52 4.44 -17.15
C HIS A 128 1.81 3.90 -16.50
N PRO A 129 2.80 3.47 -17.31
CA PRO A 129 4.03 2.86 -16.81
C PRO A 129 4.88 3.80 -15.95
N GLU A 130 4.69 5.13 -16.04
CA GLU A 130 5.37 6.11 -15.19
C GLU A 130 5.05 5.91 -13.69
N PHE A 131 3.91 5.27 -13.36
CA PHE A 131 3.54 4.96 -11.99
C PHE A 131 4.18 3.67 -11.45
N SER A 132 4.89 2.88 -12.27
CA SER A 132 5.55 1.66 -11.80
C SER A 132 6.58 1.92 -10.70
N ALA A 133 7.20 3.10 -10.66
CA ALA A 133 8.11 3.51 -9.60
C ALA A 133 7.43 3.69 -8.22
N LEU A 134 6.12 3.91 -8.19
CA LEU A 134 5.34 3.93 -6.95
C LEU A 134 4.95 2.53 -6.48
N GLY A 135 5.09 1.51 -7.35
CA GLY A 135 4.69 0.13 -7.11
C GLY A 135 5.31 -0.47 -5.86
N THR A 136 4.43 -0.98 -5.01
CA THR A 136 4.65 -2.08 -4.05
C THR A 136 4.81 -3.38 -4.83
N GLY A 137 5.74 -4.24 -4.41
CA GLY A 137 6.03 -5.52 -5.07
C GLY A 137 4.86 -6.50 -5.12
#